data_AF-A0A6M0LKV9-F1
#
_entry.id   AF-A0A6M0LKV9-F1
#
_cell.length_a   1.000
_cell.length_b   1.000
_cell.length_c   1.000
_cell.angle_alpha   90.00
_cell.angle_beta   90.00
_cell.angle_gamma   90.00
#
_symmetry.space_group_name_H-M   'P 1'
#
loop_
_entity.id
_entity.type
_entity.pdbx_description
1 polymer ?
#
loop_
_entity_poly.entity_id
_entity_poly.type
_entity_poly.pdbx_seq_one_letter_code
_entity_poly.pdbx_strand_id
1 'polypeptide(L)'
;MNMSFQDYVAHYFEPSDFTIFLLIAFGLLVAIYTIFYTYSKGKYKNPQRAKEEFFFLSERFYELIFSGGSIIGFMAVYFYLDFFNHSGAFFEFWDKYSDYLLLVFMIISIVFNSFLDHVLIRLKRIHRDEMASIRLIGMLYMILIFGYIKFIYEDNNYDMFIAYFLTLMIGRFVYFDASFKDFLNCVKLAAANIPIMIMGLAYLGIMCFYGYSTGYLLKHNGVITNIFFVHLFIIVAIFFLHFIPEILFKNKKKGKGGNKKHRDEYLEDDDEEEIDLEILDL
;
A
#
# COMPACT_ATOMS: atom_id res chain seq x y z
N MET A 1 -0.03 31.10 -13.54
CA MET A 1 1.22 31.14 -14.32
C MET A 1 1.45 29.73 -14.82
N ASN A 2 1.24 29.47 -16.10
CA ASN A 2 1.34 28.12 -16.66
C ASN A 2 2.82 27.73 -16.71
N MET A 3 3.27 26.90 -15.77
CA MET A 3 4.57 26.25 -15.89
C MET A 3 4.55 25.32 -17.10
N SER A 4 5.60 25.36 -17.91
CA SER A 4 5.81 24.40 -18.99
C SER A 4 6.07 23.00 -18.40
N PHE A 5 5.81 21.94 -19.14
CA PHE A 5 6.19 20.57 -18.75
C PHE A 5 7.68 20.46 -18.37
N GLN A 6 8.54 21.24 -19.05
CA GLN A 6 9.97 21.30 -18.72
C GLN A 6 10.24 21.94 -17.35
N ASP A 7 9.47 22.97 -16.97
CA ASP A 7 9.61 23.62 -15.67
C ASP A 7 9.14 22.69 -14.54
N TYR A 8 8.10 21.90 -14.78
CA TYR A 8 7.66 20.86 -13.85
C TYR A 8 8.73 19.80 -13.60
N VAL A 9 9.33 19.28 -14.67
CA VAL A 9 10.39 18.28 -14.55
C VAL A 9 11.60 18.89 -13.83
N ALA A 10 11.98 20.13 -14.16
CA ALA A 10 13.08 20.82 -13.50
C ALA A 10 12.84 21.01 -11.99
N HIS A 11 11.63 21.38 -11.58
CA HIS A 11 11.25 21.57 -10.18
C HIS A 11 11.30 20.26 -9.38
N TYR A 12 10.66 19.19 -9.87
CA TYR A 12 10.63 17.92 -9.15
C TYR A 12 11.95 17.15 -9.16
N PHE A 13 12.79 17.35 -10.17
CA PHE A 13 14.11 16.71 -10.26
C PHE A 13 15.24 17.64 -9.83
N GLU A 14 14.93 18.74 -9.14
CA GLU A 14 15.96 19.57 -8.52
C GLU A 14 16.76 18.71 -7.51
N PRO A 15 18.08 18.57 -7.68
CA PRO A 15 18.86 17.57 -6.94
C PRO A 15 18.82 17.72 -5.41
N SER A 16 18.67 18.95 -4.88
CA SER A 16 18.59 19.18 -3.44
C SER A 16 17.28 18.64 -2.87
N ASP A 17 16.16 19.05 -3.46
CA ASP A 17 14.85 18.83 -2.87
C ASP A 17 14.39 17.39 -3.11
N PHE A 18 14.67 16.86 -4.30
CA PHE A 18 14.43 15.45 -4.63
C PHE A 18 15.17 14.52 -3.66
N THR A 19 16.46 14.79 -3.38
CA THR A 19 17.25 13.92 -2.50
C THR A 19 16.81 14.03 -1.05
N ILE A 20 16.48 15.22 -0.55
CA ILE A 20 15.97 15.40 0.81
C ILE A 20 14.63 14.67 0.98
N PHE A 21 13.72 14.83 0.01
CA PHE A 21 12.42 14.17 0.03
C PHE A 21 12.57 12.64 0.01
N LEU A 22 13.49 12.12 -0.81
CA LEU A 22 13.84 10.70 -0.84
C LEU A 22 14.45 10.21 0.49
N LEU A 23 15.33 10.99 1.11
CA LEU A 23 15.94 10.66 2.41
C LEU A 23 14.90 10.58 3.52
N ILE A 24 13.92 11.48 3.54
CA ILE A 24 12.81 11.42 4.50
C ILE A 24 11.99 10.14 4.28
N ALA A 25 11.71 9.78 3.02
CA ALA A 25 11.05 8.51 2.71
C ALA A 25 11.84 7.31 3.30
N PHE A 26 13.13 7.23 3.02
CA PHE A 26 13.99 6.19 3.60
C PHE A 26 13.99 6.19 5.13
N GLY A 27 14.10 7.37 5.75
CA GLY A 27 14.10 7.51 7.21
C GLY A 27 12.81 7.02 7.86
N LEU A 28 11.65 7.37 7.29
CA LEU A 28 10.34 6.93 7.77
C LEU A 28 10.14 5.42 7.58
N LEU A 29 10.60 4.86 6.45
CA LEU A 29 10.53 3.42 6.23
C LEU A 29 11.43 2.64 7.21
N VAL A 30 12.63 3.14 7.53
CA VAL A 30 13.49 2.57 8.58
C VAL A 30 12.83 2.66 9.95
N ALA A 31 12.13 3.76 10.26
CA ALA A 31 11.37 3.89 11.50
C ALA A 31 10.26 2.82 11.61
N ILE A 32 9.51 2.59 10.52
CA ILE A 32 8.49 1.53 10.45
C ILE A 32 9.11 0.15 10.64
N TYR A 33 10.23 -0.15 9.96
CA TYR A 33 10.93 -1.42 10.16
C TYR A 33 11.43 -1.60 11.59
N THR A 34 11.87 -0.52 12.23
CA THR A 34 12.28 -0.55 13.64
C THR A 34 11.09 -0.92 14.53
N ILE A 35 9.92 -0.35 14.28
CA ILE A 35 8.67 -0.70 14.98
C ILE A 35 8.30 -2.17 14.75
N PHE A 36 8.36 -2.66 13.49
CA PHE A 36 8.10 -4.07 13.19
C PHE A 36 9.08 -5.00 13.88
N TYR A 37 10.36 -4.63 13.93
CA TYR A 37 11.40 -5.43 14.56
C TYR A 37 11.24 -5.48 16.09
N THR A 38 10.98 -4.34 16.74
CA THR A 38 10.76 -4.29 18.20
C THR A 38 9.48 -5.04 18.59
N TYR A 39 8.39 -4.87 17.84
CA TYR A 39 7.15 -5.63 18.04
C TYR A 39 7.38 -7.14 17.92
N SER A 40 8.03 -7.57 16.83
CA SER A 40 8.25 -9.00 16.57
C SER A 40 9.14 -9.66 17.64
N LYS A 41 10.17 -8.94 18.10
CA LYS A 41 11.06 -9.39 19.18
C LYS A 41 10.36 -9.42 20.55
N GLY A 42 9.42 -8.50 20.79
CA GLY A 42 8.62 -8.47 22.01
C GLY A 42 7.59 -9.61 22.07
N LYS A 43 6.99 -9.95 20.93
CA LYS A 43 5.96 -11.00 20.81
C LYS A 43 6.55 -12.41 20.85
N TYR A 44 7.68 -12.65 20.19
CA TYR A 44 8.28 -13.97 20.08
C TYR A 44 9.68 -14.04 20.72
N LYS A 45 9.84 -14.93 21.70
CA LYS A 45 11.15 -15.22 22.33
C LYS A 45 12.11 -15.95 21.38
N ASN A 46 11.57 -16.76 20.46
CA ASN A 46 12.37 -17.47 19.46
C ASN A 46 12.80 -16.49 18.34
N PRO A 47 14.11 -16.30 18.09
CA PRO A 47 14.63 -15.36 17.10
C PRO A 47 14.21 -15.71 15.66
N GLN A 48 13.90 -16.97 15.35
CA GLN A 48 13.46 -17.38 14.03
C GLN A 48 12.00 -16.96 13.76
N ARG A 49 11.09 -17.20 14.73
CA ARG A 49 9.69 -16.74 14.64
C ARG A 49 9.59 -15.22 14.64
N ALA A 50 10.40 -14.52 15.45
CA ALA A 50 10.46 -13.06 15.45
C ALA A 50 10.91 -12.50 14.09
N LYS A 51 11.81 -13.20 13.39
CA LYS A 51 12.24 -12.81 12.05
C LYS A 51 11.10 -13.01 11.04
N GLU A 52 10.41 -14.14 11.09
CA GLU A 52 9.29 -14.45 10.19
C GLU A 52 8.16 -13.43 10.34
N GLU A 53 7.80 -13.07 11.57
CA GLU A 53 6.80 -12.04 11.85
C GLU A 53 7.22 -10.66 11.30
N PHE A 54 8.50 -10.29 11.40
CA PHE A 54 9.00 -9.04 10.83
C PHE A 54 8.80 -8.99 9.31
N PHE A 55 9.15 -10.07 8.60
CA PHE A 55 8.95 -10.13 7.14
C PHE A 55 7.47 -10.15 6.79
N PHE A 56 6.65 -10.85 7.59
CA PHE A 56 5.21 -10.90 7.41
C PHE A 56 4.55 -9.52 7.53
N LEU A 57 4.86 -8.77 8.59
CA LEU A 57 4.37 -7.39 8.79
C LEU A 57 4.85 -6.45 7.67
N SER A 58 6.08 -6.64 7.20
CA SER A 58 6.65 -5.85 6.12
C SER A 58 5.94 -6.12 4.79
N GLU A 59 5.69 -7.39 4.43
CA GLU A 59 4.94 -7.76 3.23
C GLU A 59 3.52 -7.19 3.25
N ARG A 60 2.83 -7.23 4.40
CA ARG A 60 1.48 -6.64 4.58
C ARG A 60 1.48 -5.13 4.37
N PHE A 61 2.53 -4.46 4.86
CA PHE A 61 2.70 -3.03 4.65
C PHE A 61 2.94 -2.70 3.18
N TYR A 62 3.74 -3.47 2.45
CA TYR A 62 3.97 -3.24 1.03
C TYR A 62 2.71 -3.44 0.20
N GLU A 63 1.99 -4.54 0.43
CA GLU A 63 0.72 -4.82 -0.23
C GLU A 63 -0.27 -3.64 -0.06
N LEU A 64 -0.36 -3.09 1.15
CA LEU A 64 -1.18 -1.92 1.43
C LEU A 64 -0.76 -0.70 0.57
N ILE A 65 0.53 -0.35 0.58
CA ILE A 65 1.05 0.82 -0.15
C ILE A 65 0.94 0.64 -1.66
N PHE A 66 1.22 -0.55 -2.21
CA PHE A 66 1.05 -0.82 -3.63
C PHE A 66 -0.40 -0.78 -4.04
N SER A 67 -1.28 -1.41 -3.26
CA SER A 67 -2.71 -1.43 -3.55
C SER A 67 -3.29 -0.01 -3.62
N GLY A 68 -2.96 0.86 -2.65
CA GLY A 68 -3.37 2.27 -2.64
C GLY A 68 -2.69 3.08 -3.74
N GLY A 69 -1.38 2.87 -3.93
CA GLY A 69 -0.56 3.56 -4.93
C GLY A 69 -1.00 3.32 -6.37
N SER A 70 -1.44 2.11 -6.73
CA SER A 70 -1.99 1.84 -8.06
C SER A 70 -3.30 2.59 -8.30
N ILE A 71 -4.24 2.58 -7.34
CA ILE A 71 -5.53 3.27 -7.48
C ILE A 71 -5.29 4.77 -7.68
N ILE A 72 -4.48 5.36 -6.81
CA ILE A 72 -4.13 6.78 -6.91
C ILE A 72 -3.34 7.08 -8.18
N GLY A 73 -2.46 6.18 -8.64
CA GLY A 73 -1.68 6.36 -9.85
C GLY A 73 -2.55 6.42 -11.10
N PHE A 74 -3.49 5.49 -11.27
CA PHE A 74 -4.43 5.54 -12.38
C PHE A 74 -5.36 6.77 -12.31
N MET A 75 -5.73 7.21 -11.11
CA MET A 75 -6.48 8.45 -10.94
C MET A 75 -5.66 9.70 -11.27
N ALA A 76 -4.38 9.73 -10.92
CA ALA A 76 -3.47 10.82 -11.29
C ALA A 76 -3.23 10.87 -12.80
N VAL A 77 -3.11 9.71 -13.46
CA VAL A 77 -3.04 9.63 -14.93
C VAL A 77 -4.32 10.19 -15.55
N TYR A 78 -5.50 9.78 -15.06
CA TYR A 78 -6.76 10.32 -15.54
C TYR A 78 -6.85 11.83 -15.34
N PHE A 79 -6.49 12.33 -14.15
CA PHE A 79 -6.49 13.76 -13.84
C PHE A 79 -5.60 14.54 -14.81
N TYR A 80 -4.40 14.02 -15.13
CA TYR A 80 -3.53 14.67 -16.10
C TYR A 80 -4.04 14.60 -17.53
N LEU A 81 -4.66 13.47 -17.94
CA LEU A 81 -5.27 13.37 -19.25
C LEU A 81 -6.40 14.40 -19.41
N ASP A 82 -7.23 14.56 -18.39
CA ASP A 82 -8.28 15.58 -18.35
C ASP A 82 -7.68 17.01 -18.38
N PHE A 83 -6.66 17.25 -17.55
CA PHE A 83 -6.00 18.56 -17.46
C PHE A 83 -5.20 18.97 -18.71
N PHE A 84 -4.70 18.05 -19.53
CA PHE A 84 -3.96 18.42 -20.74
C PHE A 84 -4.83 18.38 -22.00
N ASN A 85 -5.98 17.71 -21.96
CA ASN A 85 -6.83 17.54 -23.11
C ASN A 85 -7.83 18.71 -23.24
N HIS A 86 -7.38 19.80 -23.85
CA HIS A 86 -8.19 21.02 -24.02
C HIS A 86 -8.57 21.33 -25.48
N SER A 87 -8.05 20.57 -26.46
CA SER A 87 -8.38 20.80 -27.88
C SER A 87 -8.02 19.61 -28.78
N GLY A 88 -8.79 19.40 -29.85
CA GLY A 88 -8.52 18.41 -30.91
C GLY A 88 -9.53 17.25 -30.97
N ALA A 89 -9.34 16.34 -31.93
CA ALA A 89 -10.24 15.19 -32.12
C ALA A 89 -10.29 14.23 -30.92
N PHE A 90 -9.22 14.19 -30.11
CA PHE A 90 -9.19 13.41 -28.86
C PHE A 90 -10.04 14.05 -27.76
N PHE A 91 -10.26 15.38 -27.80
CA PHE A 91 -11.12 16.07 -26.83
C PHE A 91 -12.58 15.67 -26.97
N GLU A 92 -13.13 15.63 -28.19
CA GLU A 92 -14.53 15.21 -28.42
C GLU A 92 -14.78 13.76 -27.97
N PHE A 93 -13.80 12.88 -28.17
CA PHE A 93 -13.86 11.51 -27.66
C PHE A 93 -13.81 11.48 -26.12
N TRP A 94 -12.86 12.21 -25.54
CA TRP A 94 -12.67 12.26 -24.09
C TRP A 94 -13.87 12.84 -23.38
N ASP A 95 -14.37 14.01 -23.80
CA ASP A 95 -15.54 14.68 -23.21
C ASP A 95 -16.78 13.76 -23.18
N LYS A 96 -16.93 12.91 -24.19
CA LYS A 96 -18.04 11.96 -24.29
C LYS A 96 -17.86 10.69 -23.43
N TYR A 97 -16.63 10.24 -23.20
CA TYR A 97 -16.35 8.93 -22.61
C TYR A 97 -15.51 8.97 -21.32
N SER A 98 -15.11 10.15 -20.84
CA SER A 98 -14.23 10.38 -19.68
C SER A 98 -14.70 9.61 -18.45
N ASP A 99 -15.97 9.70 -18.11
CA ASP A 99 -16.63 8.97 -17.03
C ASP A 99 -16.47 7.44 -17.13
N TYR A 100 -16.70 6.88 -18.31
CA TYR A 100 -16.53 5.44 -18.56
C TYR A 100 -15.05 5.04 -18.53
N LEU A 101 -14.17 5.90 -19.04
CA LEU A 101 -12.72 5.68 -19.02
C LEU A 101 -12.16 5.71 -17.59
N LEU A 102 -12.69 6.56 -16.72
CA LEU A 102 -12.34 6.60 -15.30
C LEU A 102 -12.68 5.26 -14.62
N LEU A 103 -13.89 4.73 -14.88
CA LEU A 103 -14.27 3.41 -14.38
C LEU A 103 -13.32 2.32 -14.88
N VAL A 104 -12.99 2.34 -16.18
CA VAL A 104 -12.03 1.40 -16.80
C VAL A 104 -10.65 1.51 -16.16
N PHE A 105 -10.13 2.72 -15.94
CA PHE A 105 -8.83 2.93 -15.29
C PHE A 105 -8.77 2.35 -13.88
N MET A 106 -9.84 2.47 -13.10
CA MET A 106 -9.86 1.87 -11.77
C MET A 106 -9.97 0.34 -11.81
N ILE A 107 -10.70 -0.23 -12.77
CA ILE A 107 -10.71 -1.69 -12.98
C ILE A 107 -9.29 -2.16 -13.36
N ILE A 108 -8.63 -1.46 -14.28
CA ILE A 108 -7.25 -1.74 -14.67
C ILE A 108 -6.32 -1.64 -13.47
N SER A 109 -6.47 -0.63 -12.60
CA SER A 109 -5.69 -0.52 -11.36
C SER A 109 -5.81 -1.77 -10.48
N ILE A 110 -7.02 -2.31 -10.32
CA ILE A 110 -7.22 -3.52 -9.50
C ILE A 110 -6.51 -4.73 -10.12
N VAL A 111 -6.54 -4.87 -11.44
CA VAL A 111 -5.82 -5.92 -12.16
C VAL A 111 -4.30 -5.70 -12.09
N PHE A 112 -3.86 -4.45 -12.21
CA PHE A 112 -2.46 -4.05 -12.15
C PHE A 112 -1.84 -4.31 -10.78
N ASN A 113 -2.59 -4.13 -9.69
CA ASN A 113 -2.17 -4.58 -8.36
C ASN A 113 -1.78 -6.06 -8.36
N SER A 114 -2.64 -6.92 -8.92
CA SER A 114 -2.32 -8.36 -9.01
C SER A 114 -1.07 -8.66 -9.84
N PHE A 115 -0.72 -7.80 -10.80
CA PHE A 115 0.53 -7.89 -11.56
C PHE A 115 1.74 -7.42 -10.75
N LEU A 116 1.62 -6.30 -10.02
CA LEU A 116 2.66 -5.78 -9.14
C LEU A 116 3.06 -6.79 -8.05
N ASP A 117 2.10 -7.52 -7.49
CA ASP A 117 2.32 -8.58 -6.49
C ASP A 117 3.21 -9.73 -7.01
N HIS A 118 3.25 -9.94 -8.32
CA HIS A 118 4.06 -10.99 -8.94
C HIS A 118 5.43 -10.49 -9.40
N VAL A 119 5.51 -9.23 -9.84
CA VAL A 119 6.69 -8.68 -10.53
C VAL A 119 7.58 -7.84 -9.60
N LEU A 120 7.00 -7.02 -8.73
CA LEU A 120 7.76 -5.99 -8.01
C LEU A 120 8.30 -6.50 -6.67
N ILE A 121 7.47 -7.20 -5.89
CA ILE A 121 7.89 -7.93 -4.69
C ILE A 121 7.23 -9.29 -4.78
N ARG A 122 8.00 -10.38 -4.84
CA ARG A 122 7.41 -11.71 -4.82
C ARG A 122 6.96 -12.01 -3.39
N LEU A 123 5.74 -11.61 -3.02
CA LEU A 123 5.16 -11.88 -1.69
C LEU A 123 5.14 -13.39 -1.49
N LYS A 124 6.00 -13.89 -0.61
CA LYS A 124 6.30 -15.32 -0.49
C LYS A 124 5.62 -15.95 0.72
N ARG A 125 5.08 -15.13 1.63
CA ARG A 125 4.68 -15.56 2.99
C ARG A 125 3.23 -15.24 3.35
N ILE A 126 2.50 -14.44 2.56
CA ILE A 126 1.09 -14.10 2.83
C ILE A 126 0.16 -15.15 2.21
N HIS A 127 -0.79 -15.67 3.00
CA HIS A 127 -1.82 -16.58 2.50
C HIS A 127 -2.87 -15.82 1.66
N ARG A 128 -3.55 -16.51 0.73
CA ARG A 128 -4.51 -15.88 -0.20
C ARG A 128 -5.63 -15.08 0.49
N ASP A 129 -6.09 -15.57 1.65
CA ASP A 129 -7.16 -14.93 2.42
C ASP A 129 -6.68 -13.67 3.16
N GLU A 130 -5.41 -13.66 3.56
CA GLU A 130 -4.80 -12.49 4.19
C GLU A 130 -4.59 -11.37 3.17
N MET A 131 -4.21 -11.70 1.93
CA MET A 131 -4.17 -10.72 0.84
C MET A 131 -5.52 -10.06 0.61
N ALA A 132 -6.61 -10.83 0.58
CA ALA A 132 -7.96 -10.28 0.47
C ALA A 132 -8.28 -9.32 1.62
N SER A 133 -7.91 -9.67 2.86
CA SER A 133 -8.11 -8.81 4.03
C SER A 133 -7.27 -7.52 3.99
N ILE A 134 -6.04 -7.57 3.46
CA ILE A 134 -5.17 -6.40 3.32
C ILE A 134 -5.71 -5.49 2.22
N ARG A 135 -6.19 -6.04 1.10
CA ARG A 135 -6.84 -5.26 0.04
C ARG A 135 -8.14 -4.62 0.53
N LEU A 136 -8.88 -5.28 1.43
CA LEU A 136 -10.04 -4.70 2.10
C LEU A 136 -9.63 -3.48 2.94
N ILE A 137 -8.53 -3.58 3.69
CA ILE A 137 -7.96 -2.46 4.43
C ILE A 137 -7.38 -1.39 3.50
N GLY A 138 -6.82 -1.76 2.35
CA GLY A 138 -6.40 -0.84 1.31
C GLY A 138 -7.57 -0.01 0.78
N MET A 139 -8.78 -0.57 0.70
CA MET A 139 -9.96 0.22 0.35
C MET A 139 -10.31 1.23 1.46
N LEU A 140 -10.26 0.82 2.74
CA LEU A 140 -10.49 1.75 3.86
C LEU A 140 -9.41 2.86 3.92
N TYR A 141 -8.15 2.50 3.69
CA TYR A 141 -7.03 3.44 3.54
C TYR A 141 -7.34 4.50 2.48
N MET A 142 -7.83 4.07 1.31
CA MET A 142 -8.23 4.94 0.21
C MET A 142 -9.44 5.82 0.55
N ILE A 143 -10.47 5.28 1.23
CA ILE A 143 -11.61 6.07 1.72
C ILE A 143 -11.14 7.20 2.64
N LEU A 144 -10.23 6.91 3.57
CA LEU A 144 -9.73 7.91 4.51
C LEU A 144 -8.94 9.02 3.79
N ILE A 145 -8.14 8.66 2.79
CA ILE A 145 -7.46 9.65 1.94
C ILE A 145 -8.47 10.52 1.20
N PHE A 146 -9.47 9.93 0.55
CA PHE A 146 -10.49 10.68 -0.18
C PHE A 146 -11.37 11.54 0.72
N GLY A 147 -11.76 11.02 1.88
CA GLY A 147 -12.48 11.77 2.90
C GLY A 147 -11.67 12.99 3.37
N TYR A 148 -10.36 12.81 3.56
CA TYR A 148 -9.47 13.92 3.91
C TYR A 148 -9.38 14.98 2.80
N ILE A 149 -9.24 14.57 1.53
CA ILE A 149 -9.20 15.50 0.39
C ILE A 149 -10.50 16.30 0.32
N LYS A 150 -11.66 15.63 0.41
CA LYS A 150 -12.98 16.29 0.37
C LYS A 150 -13.16 17.28 1.52
N PHE A 151 -12.68 16.93 2.71
CA PHE A 151 -12.81 17.79 3.90
C PHE A 151 -11.94 19.06 3.82
N ILE A 152 -10.75 18.98 3.22
CA ILE A 152 -9.80 20.11 3.18
C ILE A 152 -10.06 21.04 2.00
N TYR A 153 -10.41 20.51 0.83
CA TYR A 153 -10.41 21.31 -0.40
C TYR A 153 -11.76 21.97 -0.70
N GLU A 154 -12.84 21.56 -0.03
CA GLU A 154 -14.22 22.07 -0.25
C GLU A 154 -14.59 22.21 -1.74
N ASP A 155 -14.00 21.35 -2.58
CA ASP A 155 -14.05 21.43 -4.04
C ASP A 155 -14.54 20.10 -4.60
N ASN A 156 -15.52 20.17 -5.50
CA ASN A 156 -16.17 19.03 -6.11
C ASN A 156 -15.33 18.40 -7.23
N ASN A 157 -14.16 18.96 -7.56
CA ASN A 157 -13.24 18.42 -8.56
C ASN A 157 -12.86 16.94 -8.34
N TYR A 158 -12.99 16.45 -7.09
CA TYR A 158 -12.70 15.06 -6.76
C TYR A 158 -13.94 14.17 -6.57
N ASP A 159 -15.15 14.75 -6.56
CA ASP A 159 -16.37 14.03 -6.22
C ASP A 159 -16.65 12.86 -7.17
N MET A 160 -16.36 13.06 -8.44
CA MET A 160 -16.50 12.01 -9.45
C MET A 160 -15.58 10.82 -9.18
N PHE A 161 -14.31 11.08 -8.88
CA PHE A 161 -13.35 10.04 -8.52
C PHE A 161 -13.77 9.27 -7.26
N ILE A 162 -14.21 10.00 -6.23
CA ILE A 162 -14.66 9.41 -4.96
C ILE A 162 -15.92 8.56 -5.20
N ALA A 163 -16.88 9.07 -5.98
CA ALA A 163 -18.11 8.37 -6.29
C ALA A 163 -17.83 7.06 -7.02
N TYR A 164 -17.05 7.08 -8.11
CA TYR A 164 -16.75 5.87 -8.85
C TYR A 164 -15.92 4.86 -8.03
N PHE A 165 -14.97 5.33 -7.20
CA PHE A 165 -14.23 4.47 -6.28
C PHE A 165 -15.17 3.79 -5.27
N LEU A 166 -16.08 4.55 -4.66
CA LEU A 166 -17.08 4.03 -3.73
C LEU A 166 -18.02 3.04 -4.44
N THR A 167 -18.45 3.31 -5.67
CA THR A 167 -19.27 2.37 -6.46
C THR A 167 -18.55 1.05 -6.70
N LEU A 168 -17.26 1.07 -7.08
CA LEU A 168 -16.47 -0.15 -7.25
C LEU A 168 -16.29 -0.92 -5.94
N MET A 169 -16.08 -0.19 -4.85
CA MET A 169 -15.96 -0.77 -3.52
C MET A 169 -17.29 -1.41 -3.07
N ILE A 170 -18.42 -0.75 -3.29
CA ILE A 170 -19.76 -1.30 -3.03
C ILE A 170 -19.99 -2.55 -3.89
N GLY A 171 -19.64 -2.52 -5.18
CA GLY A 171 -19.73 -3.70 -6.04
C GLY A 171 -18.92 -4.89 -5.50
N ARG A 172 -17.74 -4.63 -4.94
CA ARG A 172 -16.94 -5.65 -4.27
C ARG A 172 -17.62 -6.17 -2.99
N PHE A 173 -18.25 -5.30 -2.20
CA PHE A 173 -18.99 -5.71 -1.00
C PHE A 173 -20.27 -6.49 -1.31
N VAL A 174 -21.01 -6.12 -2.35
CA VAL A 174 -22.20 -6.85 -2.81
C VAL A 174 -21.83 -8.26 -3.29
N TYR A 175 -20.70 -8.42 -3.97
CA TYR A 175 -20.18 -9.75 -4.31
C TYR A 175 -19.89 -10.60 -3.05
N PHE A 176 -19.37 -9.99 -1.98
CA PHE A 176 -19.13 -10.66 -0.70
C PHE A 176 -20.40 -10.92 0.12
N ASP A 177 -21.48 -10.15 -0.07
CA ASP A 177 -22.76 -10.31 0.66
C ASP A 177 -23.45 -11.65 0.37
N ALA A 178 -23.18 -12.24 -0.80
CA ALA A 178 -23.59 -13.63 -1.10
C ALA A 178 -22.97 -14.68 -0.15
N SER A 179 -21.92 -14.32 0.62
CA SER A 179 -21.30 -15.13 1.68
C SER A 179 -20.93 -14.27 2.90
N PHE A 180 -21.95 -13.78 3.64
CA PHE A 180 -21.79 -12.92 4.82
C PHE A 180 -20.78 -13.45 5.89
N LYS A 181 -20.62 -14.77 6.00
CA LYS A 181 -19.67 -15.41 6.91
C LYS A 181 -18.21 -15.14 6.50
N ASP A 182 -17.92 -15.23 5.21
CA ASP A 182 -16.59 -14.93 4.67
C ASP A 182 -16.28 -13.44 4.76
N PHE A 183 -17.29 -12.60 4.58
CA PHE A 183 -17.18 -11.16 4.80
C PHE A 183 -16.79 -10.82 6.24
N LEU A 184 -17.50 -11.34 7.24
CA LEU A 184 -17.19 -11.07 8.65
C LEU A 184 -15.78 -11.55 9.03
N ASN A 185 -15.36 -12.71 8.53
CA ASN A 185 -14.00 -13.21 8.72
C ASN A 185 -12.96 -12.27 8.09
N CYS A 186 -13.21 -11.78 6.87
CA CYS A 186 -12.36 -10.80 6.20
C CYS A 186 -12.29 -9.47 6.96
N VAL A 187 -13.41 -8.99 7.50
CA VAL A 187 -13.48 -7.76 8.32
C VAL A 187 -12.70 -7.92 9.62
N LYS A 188 -12.80 -9.08 10.29
CA LYS A 188 -12.04 -9.37 11.51
C LYS A 188 -10.53 -9.40 11.25
N LEU A 189 -10.11 -10.03 10.15
CA LEU A 189 -8.71 -10.04 9.71
C LEU A 189 -8.24 -8.64 9.29
N ALA A 190 -9.09 -7.88 8.62
CA ALA A 190 -8.86 -6.47 8.28
C ALA A 190 -8.69 -5.61 9.55
N ALA A 191 -9.50 -5.82 10.59
CA ALA A 191 -9.36 -5.10 11.85
C ALA A 191 -7.97 -5.32 12.49
N ALA A 192 -7.41 -6.53 12.38
CA ALA A 192 -6.05 -6.82 12.83
C ALA A 192 -4.95 -6.11 12.00
N ASN A 193 -5.28 -5.62 10.81
CA ASN A 193 -4.40 -4.86 9.92
C ASN A 193 -4.51 -3.32 10.13
N ILE A 194 -5.46 -2.83 10.94
CA ILE A 194 -5.64 -1.39 11.21
C ILE A 194 -4.34 -0.69 11.66
N PRO A 195 -3.51 -1.25 12.54
CA PRO A 195 -2.24 -0.61 12.91
C PRO A 195 -1.32 -0.37 11.71
N ILE A 196 -1.27 -1.32 10.76
CA ILE A 196 -0.48 -1.20 9.53
C ILE A 196 -1.04 -0.07 8.65
N MET A 197 -2.37 0.02 8.55
CA MET A 197 -3.05 1.12 7.87
C MET A 197 -2.70 2.48 8.46
N ILE A 198 -2.74 2.61 9.79
CA ILE A 198 -2.40 3.85 10.49
C ILE A 198 -0.94 4.23 10.22
N MET A 199 -0.02 3.26 10.24
CA MET A 199 1.39 3.52 9.87
C MET A 199 1.53 3.99 8.42
N GLY A 200 0.78 3.41 7.48
CA GLY A 200 0.76 3.84 6.08
C GLY A 200 0.21 5.27 5.92
N LEU A 201 -0.88 5.60 6.62
CA LEU A 201 -1.46 6.96 6.62
C LEU A 201 -0.54 7.98 7.27
N ALA A 202 0.12 7.61 8.38
CA ALA A 202 1.07 8.48 9.05
C ALA A 202 2.30 8.74 8.17
N TYR A 203 2.84 7.72 7.51
CA TYR A 203 3.95 7.87 6.57
C TYR A 203 3.55 8.80 5.42
N LEU A 204 2.43 8.53 4.76
CA LEU A 204 1.90 9.40 3.71
C LEU A 204 1.69 10.84 4.22
N GLY A 205 1.07 10.99 5.37
CA GLY A 205 0.74 12.28 5.98
C GLY A 205 1.97 13.11 6.32
N ILE A 206 3.00 12.51 6.91
CA ILE A 206 4.27 13.20 7.23
C ILE A 206 4.96 13.67 5.95
N MET A 207 5.03 12.81 4.94
CA MET A 207 5.63 13.14 3.65
C MET A 207 4.87 14.27 2.94
N CYS A 208 3.54 14.20 2.90
CA CYS A 208 2.69 15.26 2.36
C CYS A 208 2.87 16.58 3.13
N PHE A 209 2.87 16.52 4.47
CA PHE A 209 3.07 17.69 5.32
C PHE A 209 4.42 18.37 5.07
N TYR A 210 5.50 17.58 4.98
CA TYR A 210 6.82 18.09 4.64
C TYR A 210 6.84 18.69 3.22
N GLY A 211 6.30 17.97 2.23
CA GLY A 211 6.29 18.42 0.85
C GLY A 211 5.51 19.72 0.64
N TYR A 212 4.37 19.89 1.30
CA TYR A 212 3.59 21.14 1.22
C TYR A 212 4.19 22.28 2.05
N SER A 213 4.86 22.00 3.16
CA SER A 213 5.49 23.04 4.00
C SER A 213 6.77 23.61 3.39
N THR A 214 7.49 22.82 2.60
CA THR A 214 8.70 23.24 1.87
C THR A 214 8.42 23.81 0.48
N GLY A 215 7.20 23.65 -0.03
CA GLY A 215 6.84 24.05 -1.40
C GLY A 215 7.27 23.06 -2.49
N TYR A 216 7.85 21.91 -2.10
CA TYR A 216 8.21 20.84 -3.04
C TYR A 216 6.98 20.23 -3.71
N LEU A 217 5.90 19.97 -2.95
CA LEU A 217 4.60 19.57 -3.50
C LEU A 217 3.81 20.80 -3.95
N LEU A 218 3.69 20.95 -5.26
CA LEU A 218 3.02 22.09 -5.87
C LEU A 218 1.50 22.00 -5.71
N LYS A 219 0.89 23.00 -5.08
CA LYS A 219 -0.57 23.02 -4.81
C LYS A 219 -1.46 22.99 -6.06
N HIS A 220 -0.95 23.44 -7.20
CA HIS A 220 -1.70 23.49 -8.46
C HIS A 220 -1.69 22.15 -9.23
N ASN A 221 -0.88 21.16 -8.84
CA ASN A 221 -0.83 19.85 -9.50
C ASN A 221 -2.04 18.96 -9.26
N GLY A 222 -2.98 19.40 -8.44
CA GLY A 222 -4.02 18.54 -7.90
C GLY A 222 -3.49 17.68 -6.76
N VAL A 223 -4.36 17.45 -5.79
CA VAL A 223 -4.02 16.79 -4.52
C VAL A 223 -3.76 15.31 -4.73
N ILE A 224 -4.57 14.67 -5.59
CA ILE A 224 -4.42 13.27 -5.99
C ILE A 224 -3.02 13.03 -6.57
N THR A 225 -2.57 13.93 -7.45
CA THR A 225 -1.25 13.85 -8.08
C THR A 225 -0.11 13.98 -7.07
N ASN A 226 -0.20 14.92 -6.14
CA ASN A 226 0.82 15.07 -5.09
C ASN A 226 0.87 13.84 -4.18
N ILE A 227 -0.29 13.27 -3.84
CA ILE A 227 -0.36 12.02 -3.08
C ILE A 227 0.22 10.86 -3.89
N PHE A 228 0.00 10.81 -5.21
CA PHE A 228 0.62 9.84 -6.09
C PHE A 228 2.15 9.96 -6.08
N PHE A 229 2.68 11.17 -6.22
CA PHE A 229 4.11 11.41 -6.14
C PHE A 229 4.69 10.90 -4.83
N VAL A 230 4.04 11.17 -3.71
CA VAL A 230 4.49 10.65 -2.41
C VAL A 230 4.48 9.12 -2.40
N HIS A 231 3.44 8.47 -2.93
CA HIS A 231 3.41 7.01 -3.06
C HIS A 231 4.58 6.48 -3.89
N LEU A 232 4.97 7.15 -4.98
CA LEU A 232 6.13 6.76 -5.78
C LEU A 232 7.42 6.81 -4.95
N PHE A 233 7.66 7.86 -4.16
CA PHE A 233 8.82 7.91 -3.26
C PHE A 233 8.82 6.78 -2.23
N ILE A 234 7.67 6.47 -1.65
CA ILE A 234 7.53 5.36 -0.70
C ILE A 234 7.83 4.03 -1.40
N ILE A 235 7.29 3.81 -2.60
CA ILE A 235 7.52 2.60 -3.41
C ILE A 235 9.01 2.45 -3.76
N VAL A 236 9.67 3.53 -4.17
CA VAL A 236 11.11 3.54 -4.44
C VAL A 236 11.87 3.18 -3.18
N ALA A 237 11.55 3.79 -2.03
CA ALA A 237 12.20 3.46 -0.76
C ALA A 237 12.00 1.98 -0.38
N ILE A 238 10.80 1.43 -0.58
CA ILE A 238 10.50 0.00 -0.37
C ILE A 238 11.37 -0.86 -1.28
N PHE A 239 11.45 -0.55 -2.56
CA PHE A 239 12.22 -1.33 -3.53
C PHE A 239 13.70 -1.45 -3.12
N PHE A 240 14.31 -0.34 -2.67
CA PHE A 240 15.70 -0.35 -2.22
C PHE A 240 15.88 -1.03 -0.86
N LEU A 241 15.00 -0.74 0.12
CA LEU A 241 15.15 -1.29 1.47
C LEU A 241 14.71 -2.75 1.58
N HIS A 242 13.86 -3.27 0.71
CA HIS A 242 13.38 -4.66 0.76
C HIS A 242 14.53 -5.69 0.78
N PHE A 243 15.59 -5.45 0.00
CA PHE A 243 16.73 -6.38 -0.12
C PHE A 243 17.67 -6.34 1.10
N ILE A 244 17.69 -5.24 1.86
CA ILE A 244 18.68 -5.02 2.93
C ILE A 244 18.46 -5.94 4.15
N PRO A 245 17.24 -6.09 4.70
CA PRO A 245 16.97 -7.01 5.79
C PRO A 245 17.35 -8.45 5.44
N GLU A 246 17.07 -8.92 4.22
CA GLU A 246 17.42 -10.29 3.80
C GLU A 246 18.93 -10.54 3.88
N ILE A 247 19.74 -9.59 3.39
CA ILE A 247 21.20 -9.65 3.45
C ILE A 247 21.69 -9.60 4.90
N LEU A 248 21.15 -8.69 5.70
CA LEU A 248 21.56 -8.48 7.10
C LEU A 248 21.28 -9.72 7.96
N PHE A 249 20.11 -10.33 7.80
CA PHE A 249 19.77 -11.57 8.51
C PHE A 249 20.50 -12.81 7.97
N LYS A 250 20.92 -12.84 6.69
CA LYS A 250 21.74 -13.93 6.13
C LYS A 250 23.17 -13.88 6.66
N ASN A 251 23.76 -12.69 6.78
CA ASN A 251 25.11 -12.50 7.31
C ASN A 251 25.21 -12.81 8.81
N LYS A 252 24.15 -12.52 9.59
CA LYS A 252 24.08 -12.90 11.02
C LYS A 252 24.13 -14.42 11.23
N LYS A 253 23.68 -15.21 10.24
CA LYS A 253 23.76 -16.68 10.23
C LYS A 253 25.19 -17.20 9.96
N LYS A 254 26.01 -16.44 9.22
CA LYS A 254 27.43 -16.78 8.99
C LYS A 254 28.34 -16.43 10.19
N GLY A 255 27.96 -15.47 11.02
CA GLY A 255 28.71 -15.10 12.23
C GLY A 255 28.47 -16.02 13.45
N LYS A 256 27.49 -16.93 13.38
CA LYS A 256 27.19 -17.92 14.43
C LYS A 256 26.86 -19.26 13.79
N GLY A 257 27.86 -20.05 13.44
CA GLY A 257 27.60 -21.41 12.95
C GLY A 257 28.72 -22.03 12.12
N GLY A 258 29.90 -22.18 12.69
CA GLY A 258 30.68 -23.38 12.40
C GLY A 258 29.99 -24.56 13.09
N ASN A 259 29.04 -25.21 12.42
CA ASN A 259 28.95 -26.67 12.31
C ASN A 259 27.70 -27.03 11.48
N LYS A 260 27.94 -27.59 10.29
CA LYS A 260 26.93 -28.21 9.42
C LYS A 260 26.84 -29.67 9.85
N LYS A 261 25.87 -30.06 10.68
CA LYS A 261 25.36 -31.45 10.84
C LYS A 261 24.28 -31.48 11.94
N HIS A 262 23.03 -31.21 11.54
CA HIS A 262 21.77 -31.69 12.13
C HIS A 262 20.66 -30.87 11.47
N ARG A 263 20.43 -31.17 10.20
CA ARG A 263 19.31 -30.66 9.43
C ARG A 263 18.80 -31.93 8.78
N ASP A 264 17.73 -32.49 9.36
CA ASP A 264 16.80 -33.51 8.83
C ASP A 264 16.18 -34.36 9.98
N GLU A 265 15.71 -33.74 11.08
CA GLU A 265 15.03 -34.50 12.17
C GLU A 265 14.05 -33.65 13.03
N TYR A 266 13.36 -32.67 12.44
CA TYR A 266 12.30 -31.92 13.17
C TYR A 266 11.16 -31.53 12.22
N LEU A 267 10.59 -32.53 11.55
CA LEU A 267 9.34 -32.40 10.77
C LEU A 267 8.29 -33.44 11.19
N GLU A 268 8.48 -34.10 12.33
CA GLU A 268 7.49 -34.96 12.97
C GLU A 268 7.38 -34.48 14.42
N ASP A 269 6.16 -34.54 14.98
CA ASP A 269 5.72 -34.03 16.30
C ASP A 269 5.28 -32.56 16.33
N ASP A 270 4.06 -32.33 15.84
CA ASP A 270 3.00 -31.60 16.59
C ASP A 270 1.68 -31.65 15.76
N ASP A 271 1.17 -32.87 15.54
CA ASP A 271 -0.26 -33.13 15.32
C ASP A 271 -0.76 -33.79 16.61
N GLU A 272 -1.54 -33.06 17.42
CA GLU A 272 -2.56 -33.53 18.41
C GLU A 272 -2.79 -32.45 19.49
N GLU A 273 -3.61 -31.44 19.17
CA GLU A 273 -4.51 -30.86 20.18
C GLU A 273 -5.93 -31.28 19.79
N GLU A 274 -6.28 -32.49 20.23
CA GLU A 274 -7.66 -33.00 20.29
C GLU A 274 -8.47 -32.08 21.21
N ILE A 275 -9.42 -31.35 20.62
CA ILE A 275 -10.42 -30.60 21.38
C ILE A 275 -11.47 -31.60 21.82
N ASP A 276 -11.42 -31.99 23.09
CA ASP A 276 -12.49 -32.70 23.80
C ASP A 276 -13.82 -31.94 23.65
N LEU A 277 -14.68 -32.45 22.77
CA LEU A 277 -16.09 -32.12 22.73
C LEU A 277 -16.82 -33.18 23.56
N GLU A 278 -16.85 -32.95 24.87
CA GLU A 278 -17.70 -33.71 25.79
C GLU A 278 -19.16 -33.44 25.42
N ILE A 279 -19.76 -34.46 24.79
CA ILE A 279 -21.18 -34.61 24.62
C ILE A 279 -21.78 -34.73 26.03
N LEU A 280 -22.56 -33.73 26.44
CA LEU A 280 -23.53 -33.90 27.51
C LEU A 280 -24.92 -33.64 26.96
N ASP A 281 -25.64 -34.75 26.81
CA ASP A 281 -27.10 -34.83 26.78
C ASP A 281 -27.72 -33.98 27.90
N LEU A 282 -28.54 -32.99 27.53
CA LEU A 282 -29.85 -32.63 28.12
C LEU A 282 -30.42 -31.35 27.48
#